data_AF-A0A2T0B1J4-F1
#
_entry.id   AF-A0A2T0B1J4-F1
#
_cell.length_a   1.000
_cell.length_b   1.000
_cell.length_c   1.000
_cell.angle_alpha   90.00
_cell.angle_beta   90.00
_cell.angle_gamma   90.00
#
_symmetry.space_group_name_H-M   'P 1'
#
loop_
_entity.id
_entity.type
_entity.pdbx_description
1 polymer ?
#
loop_
_entity_poly.entity_id
_entity_poly.type
_entity_poly.pdbx_seq_one_letter_code
_entity_poly.pdbx_strand_id
1 'polypeptide(L)'
;MVKFLWDLNIEDIPCGWESIYQEALRDYPDGKVAETISQYGDGEPSVEKHLFNPVKCREILINKFNQLKLEAIELYNKRDVLDFKICCNRLFQIDIFLYSILNEWTNIDDVFANDSFQPDNSLNDIKSYAQNTYFDNSDSQFNNLKFINL
;
A
#
# COMPACT_ATOMS: atom_id res chain seq x y z
N MET A 1 5.71 -11.81 20.03
CA MET A 1 6.92 -11.19 19.48
C MET A 1 6.75 -11.15 17.98
N VAL A 2 6.73 -9.96 17.39
CA VAL A 2 6.60 -9.75 15.94
C VAL A 2 7.90 -10.19 15.28
N LYS A 3 7.82 -11.08 14.28
CA LYS A 3 8.99 -11.59 13.54
C LYS A 3 8.93 -11.26 12.06
N PHE A 4 7.74 -11.20 11.50
CA PHE A 4 7.49 -10.96 10.08
C PHE A 4 6.52 -9.81 9.87
N LEU A 5 6.47 -9.23 8.65
CA LEU A 5 5.49 -8.20 8.30
C LEU A 5 4.04 -8.66 8.51
N TRP A 6 3.72 -9.93 8.22
CA TRP A 6 2.39 -10.49 8.45
C TRP A 6 2.04 -10.72 9.93
N ASP A 7 2.97 -10.53 10.87
CA ASP A 7 2.65 -10.53 12.30
C ASP A 7 2.08 -9.18 12.77
N LEU A 8 2.20 -8.13 11.95
CA LEU A 8 1.72 -6.79 12.26
C LEU A 8 0.20 -6.69 12.15
N ASN A 9 -0.36 -5.68 12.81
CA ASN A 9 -1.71 -5.19 12.58
C ASN A 9 -1.59 -3.77 12.02
N ILE A 10 -1.99 -3.57 10.76
CA ILE A 10 -1.83 -2.28 10.07
C ILE A 10 -2.58 -1.14 10.78
N GLU A 11 -3.69 -1.46 11.44
CA GLU A 11 -4.51 -0.47 12.16
C GLU A 11 -3.85 0.02 13.46
N ASP A 12 -2.86 -0.71 13.99
CA ASP A 12 -2.06 -0.28 15.14
C ASP A 12 -0.89 0.65 14.73
N ILE A 13 -0.67 0.82 13.41
CA ILE A 13 0.40 1.64 12.84
C ILE A 13 -0.17 3.00 12.45
N PRO A 14 0.45 4.13 12.86
CA PRO A 14 0.01 5.46 12.44
C PRO A 14 -0.07 5.59 10.92
N CYS A 15 -1.20 6.09 10.44
CA CYS A 15 -1.40 6.40 9.02
C CYS A 15 -0.77 7.77 8.71
N GLY A 16 0.14 7.82 7.73
CA GLY A 16 0.89 9.03 7.38
C GLY A 16 0.01 10.18 6.87
N TRP A 17 -1.15 9.84 6.30
CA TRP A 17 -2.14 10.77 5.76
C TRP A 17 -3.45 10.81 6.58
N GLU A 18 -3.36 10.54 7.89
CA GLU A 18 -4.53 10.52 8.79
C GLU A 18 -5.32 11.84 8.75
N SER A 19 -4.67 13.00 8.61
CA SER A 19 -5.35 14.29 8.49
C SER A 19 -6.28 14.38 7.27
N ILE A 20 -5.82 13.89 6.12
CA ILE A 20 -6.57 13.84 4.85
C ILE A 20 -7.74 12.87 4.96
N TYR A 21 -7.50 11.71 5.58
CA TYR A 21 -8.56 10.76 5.87
C TYR A 21 -9.67 11.38 6.74
N GLN A 22 -9.31 12.06 7.83
CA GLN A 22 -10.28 12.67 8.75
C GLN A 22 -11.05 13.82 8.09
N GLU A 23 -10.40 14.61 7.24
CA GLU A 23 -11.08 15.62 6.42
C GLU A 23 -12.09 14.96 5.47
N ALA A 24 -11.65 13.97 4.69
CA ALA A 24 -12.51 13.27 3.75
C ALA A 24 -13.69 12.59 4.44
N LEU A 25 -13.46 11.94 5.59
CA LEU A 25 -14.51 11.28 6.37
C LEU A 25 -15.60 12.26 6.83
N ARG A 26 -15.23 13.51 7.14
CA ARG A 26 -16.16 14.56 7.57
C ARG A 26 -16.87 15.22 6.39
N ASP A 27 -16.13 15.56 5.34
CA ASP A 27 -16.58 16.50 4.32
C ASP A 27 -17.07 15.80 3.04
N TYR A 28 -16.52 14.63 2.69
CA TYR A 28 -16.83 13.87 1.47
C TYR A 28 -16.55 12.36 1.64
N PRO A 29 -17.28 11.65 2.51
CA PRO A 29 -16.97 10.25 2.87
C PRO A 29 -17.09 9.26 1.70
N ASP A 30 -17.93 9.57 0.71
CA ASP A 30 -18.09 8.78 -0.51
C ASP A 30 -17.10 9.20 -1.63
N GLY A 31 -16.19 10.13 -1.33
CA GLY A 31 -15.24 10.72 -2.27
C GLY A 31 -15.77 11.96 -2.97
N LYS A 32 -14.88 12.64 -3.70
CA LYS A 32 -15.19 13.80 -4.53
C LYS A 32 -14.53 13.68 -5.90
N VAL A 33 -15.07 14.37 -6.90
CA VAL A 33 -14.37 14.54 -8.18
C VAL A 33 -13.30 15.61 -7.99
N ALA A 34 -12.07 15.27 -8.32
CA ALA A 34 -10.94 16.17 -8.35
C ALA A 34 -10.40 16.27 -9.79
N GLU A 35 -9.74 17.39 -10.09
CA GLU A 35 -9.20 17.67 -11.41
C GLU A 35 -7.68 17.77 -11.32
N THR A 36 -6.99 17.05 -12.21
CA THR A 36 -5.55 17.17 -12.40
C THR A 36 -5.32 17.87 -13.73
N ILE A 37 -4.51 18.93 -13.70
CA ILE A 37 -4.13 19.67 -14.91
C ILE A 37 -2.77 19.13 -15.34
N SER A 38 -2.73 18.47 -16.49
CA SER A 38 -1.50 18.01 -17.11
C SER A 38 -1.16 18.92 -18.30
N GLN A 39 0.07 19.44 -18.32
CA GLN A 39 0.62 20.15 -19.47
C GLN A 39 1.92 19.46 -19.88
N TYR A 40 1.84 18.67 -20.96
CA TYR A 40 3.01 18.01 -21.54
C TYR A 40 3.43 18.76 -22.81
N GLY A 41 4.55 19.49 -22.74
CA GLY A 41 5.11 20.25 -23.87
C GLY A 41 4.30 21.50 -24.23
N ASP A 42 4.41 21.95 -25.49
CA ASP A 42 3.78 23.19 -26.00
C ASP A 42 2.27 23.04 -26.33
N GLY A 43 1.64 21.94 -25.90
CA GLY A 43 0.21 21.68 -26.12
C GLY A 43 -0.71 22.46 -25.19
N GLU A 44 -2.01 22.48 -25.51
CA GLU A 44 -3.04 22.98 -24.60
C GLU A 44 -3.12 22.10 -23.34
N PRO A 45 -3.30 22.68 -22.14
CA PRO A 45 -3.45 21.91 -20.91
C PRO A 45 -4.65 20.96 -21.01
N SER A 46 -4.45 19.69 -20.66
CA SER A 46 -5.54 18.74 -20.48
C SER A 46 -5.97 18.71 -19.02
N VAL A 47 -7.29 18.66 -18.81
CA VAL A 47 -7.89 18.46 -17.49
C VAL A 47 -8.42 17.03 -17.41
N GLU A 48 -7.84 16.24 -16.52
CA GLU A 48 -8.32 14.90 -16.22
C GLU A 48 -9.11 14.91 -14.90
N LYS A 49 -10.21 14.15 -14.88
CA LYS A 49 -11.09 14.02 -13.73
C LYS A 49 -10.86 12.69 -13.05
N HIS A 50 -10.63 12.76 -11.74
CA HIS A 50 -10.33 11.60 -10.90
C HIS A 50 -11.31 11.54 -9.74
N LEU A 51 -11.57 10.34 -9.25
CA LEU A 51 -12.25 10.15 -7.97
C LEU A 51 -11.20 10.24 -6.87
N PHE A 52 -11.26 11.29 -6.06
CA PHE A 52 -10.45 11.44 -4.85
C PHE A 52 -11.23 10.87 -3.68
N ASN A 53 -10.83 9.70 -3.17
CA ASN A 53 -11.51 9.03 -2.07
C ASN A 53 -10.52 8.34 -1.10
N PRO A 54 -9.92 9.13 -0.17
CA PRO A 54 -9.02 8.61 0.86
C PRO A 54 -9.67 7.58 1.78
N VAL A 55 -10.97 7.72 2.07
CA VAL A 55 -11.72 6.80 2.94
C VAL A 55 -11.75 5.41 2.31
N LYS A 56 -12.09 5.31 1.02
CA LYS A 56 -12.12 4.04 0.30
C LYS A 56 -10.72 3.47 0.10
N CYS A 57 -9.73 4.31 -0.18
CA CYS A 57 -8.34 3.86 -0.27
C CYS A 57 -7.87 3.21 1.03
N ARG A 58 -8.18 3.82 2.20
CA ARG A 58 -7.86 3.24 3.53
C ARG A 58 -8.42 1.84 3.67
N GLU A 59 -9.71 1.69 3.36
CA GLU A 59 -10.41 0.41 3.44
C GLU A 59 -9.76 -0.65 2.52
N ILE A 60 -9.41 -0.26 1.29
CA ILE A 60 -8.74 -1.14 0.32
C ILE A 60 -7.39 -1.63 0.85
N LEU A 61 -6.58 -0.73 1.40
CA LEU A 61 -5.26 -1.08 1.95
C LEU A 61 -5.37 -2.02 3.15
N ILE A 62 -6.25 -1.71 4.11
CA ILE A 62 -6.48 -2.55 5.30
C ILE A 62 -6.94 -3.95 4.88
N ASN A 63 -7.96 -4.02 4.01
CA ASN A 63 -8.50 -5.29 3.55
C ASN A 63 -7.44 -6.10 2.81
N LYS A 64 -6.64 -5.46 1.95
CA LYS A 64 -5.61 -6.15 1.20
C LYS A 64 -4.47 -6.65 2.09
N PHE A 65 -4.04 -5.84 3.05
CA PHE A 65 -3.04 -6.21 4.04
C PHE A 65 -3.50 -7.43 4.84
N ASN A 66 -4.72 -7.40 5.38
CA ASN A 66 -5.28 -8.50 6.16
C ASN A 66 -5.47 -9.78 5.35
N GLN A 67 -5.88 -9.68 4.08
CA GLN A 67 -5.93 -10.82 3.17
C GLN A 67 -4.56 -11.48 3.01
N LEU A 68 -3.53 -10.68 2.68
CA LEU A 68 -2.16 -11.15 2.46
C LEU A 68 -1.54 -11.72 3.74
N LYS A 69 -1.81 -11.10 4.89
CA LYS A 69 -1.42 -11.59 6.21
C LYS A 69 -1.95 -13.00 6.48
N LEU A 70 -3.25 -13.22 6.30
CA LEU A 70 -3.85 -14.53 6.51
C LEU A 70 -3.27 -15.58 5.57
N GLU A 71 -3.07 -15.21 4.30
CA GLU A 71 -2.44 -16.08 3.30
C GLU A 71 -1.00 -16.48 3.69
N ALA A 72 -0.19 -15.52 4.15
CA ALA A 72 1.17 -15.79 4.59
C ALA A 72 1.22 -16.70 5.82
N ILE A 73 0.35 -16.46 6.82
CA ILE A 73 0.26 -17.30 8.02
C ILE A 73 -0.09 -18.74 7.62
N GLU A 74 -1.07 -18.92 6.72
CA GLU A 74 -1.46 -20.24 6.25
C GLU A 74 -0.31 -20.95 5.51
N LEU A 75 0.33 -20.27 4.57
CA LEU A 75 1.47 -20.81 3.81
C LEU A 75 2.63 -21.19 4.72
N TYR A 76 2.99 -20.30 5.65
CA TYR A 76 4.10 -20.52 6.57
C TYR A 76 3.82 -21.70 7.51
N ASN A 77 2.58 -21.88 7.98
CA ASN A 77 2.21 -23.03 8.81
C ASN A 77 2.21 -24.36 8.05
N LYS A 78 1.96 -24.34 6.74
CA LYS A 78 1.97 -25.52 5.88
C LYS A 78 3.31 -25.77 5.18
N ARG A 79 4.35 -24.99 5.49
CA ARG A 79 5.64 -25.01 4.77
C ARG A 79 6.33 -26.38 4.74
N ASP A 80 6.12 -27.21 5.75
CA ASP A 80 6.76 -28.53 5.88
C ASP A 80 6.13 -29.60 4.96
N VAL A 81 4.94 -29.33 4.41
CA VAL A 81 4.20 -30.26 3.53
C VAL A 81 4.02 -29.73 2.10
N LEU A 82 4.32 -28.46 1.86
CA LEU A 82 4.25 -27.84 0.55
C LEU A 82 5.59 -27.96 -0.19
N ASP A 83 5.54 -27.87 -1.52
CA ASP A 83 6.77 -27.70 -2.30
C ASP A 83 7.50 -26.44 -1.84
N PHE A 84 8.77 -26.62 -1.45
CA PHE A 84 9.58 -25.56 -0.87
C PHE A 84 9.68 -24.33 -1.79
N LYS A 85 9.91 -24.55 -3.08
CA LYS A 85 10.09 -23.47 -4.06
C LYS A 85 8.79 -22.70 -4.25
N ILE A 86 7.66 -23.39 -4.36
CA ILE A 86 6.33 -22.76 -4.47
C ILE A 86 6.03 -21.95 -3.21
N CYS A 87 6.24 -22.54 -2.04
CA CYS A 87 5.98 -21.89 -0.75
C CYS A 87 6.83 -20.63 -0.58
N CYS A 88 8.15 -20.73 -0.74
CA CYS A 88 9.06 -19.59 -0.59
C CYS A 88 8.79 -18.49 -1.61
N ASN A 89 8.57 -18.82 -2.89
CA ASN A 89 8.26 -17.81 -3.91
C ASN A 89 6.98 -17.04 -3.58
N ARG A 90 5.94 -17.74 -3.09
CA ARG A 90 4.68 -17.07 -2.76
C ARG A 90 4.80 -16.22 -1.50
N LEU A 91 5.45 -16.72 -0.46
CA LEU A 91 5.75 -15.94 0.75
C LEU A 91 6.54 -14.67 0.41
N PHE A 92 7.53 -14.78 -0.49
CA PHE A 92 8.32 -13.64 -0.93
C PHE A 92 7.48 -12.59 -1.67
N GLN A 93 6.60 -13.00 -2.57
CA GLN A 93 5.67 -12.08 -3.25
C GLN A 93 4.73 -11.38 -2.27
N ILE A 94 4.23 -12.11 -1.26
CA ILE A 94 3.38 -11.55 -0.21
C ILE A 94 4.16 -10.52 0.60
N ASP A 95 5.39 -10.85 1.01
CA ASP A 95 6.25 -10.00 1.81
C ASP A 95 6.56 -8.67 1.11
N ILE A 96 6.92 -8.71 -0.18
CA ILE A 96 7.10 -7.51 -1.01
C ILE A 96 5.86 -6.63 -0.98
N PHE A 97 4.68 -7.23 -1.17
CA PHE A 97 3.44 -6.47 -1.28
C PHE A 97 2.98 -5.91 0.08
N LEU A 98 3.13 -6.66 1.17
CA LEU A 98 2.89 -6.18 2.53
C LEU A 98 3.78 -4.97 2.84
N TYR A 99 5.08 -5.06 2.53
CA TYR A 99 6.01 -3.95 2.73
C TYR A 99 5.60 -2.71 1.93
N SER A 100 5.18 -2.89 0.67
CA SER A 100 4.81 -1.78 -0.20
C SER A 100 3.51 -1.12 0.26
N ILE A 101 2.54 -1.89 0.77
CA ILE A 101 1.34 -1.35 1.43
C ILE A 101 1.72 -0.55 2.67
N LEU A 102 2.66 -1.05 3.49
CA LEU A 102 3.13 -0.32 4.67
C LEU A 102 3.82 0.99 4.28
N ASN A 103 4.67 0.99 3.26
CA ASN A 103 5.30 2.20 2.75
C ASN A 103 4.26 3.23 2.28
N GLU A 104 3.22 2.80 1.56
CA GLU A 104 2.09 3.67 1.16
C GLU A 104 1.30 4.17 2.39
N TRP A 105 1.07 3.30 3.38
CA TRP A 105 0.33 3.61 4.60
C TRP A 105 1.03 4.65 5.47
N THR A 106 2.35 4.54 5.61
CA THR A 106 3.19 5.42 6.43
C THR A 106 3.77 6.58 5.64
N ASN A 107 3.44 6.72 4.35
CA ASN A 107 3.92 7.82 3.55
C ASN A 107 3.42 9.16 4.10
N ILE A 108 4.35 10.08 4.33
CA ILE A 108 4.09 11.43 4.81
C ILE A 108 4.54 12.36 3.69
N ASP A 109 3.57 12.82 2.89
CA ASP A 109 3.79 13.89 1.92
C ASP A 109 3.12 15.18 2.41
N ASP A 110 3.83 16.30 2.26
CA ASP A 110 3.30 17.62 2.61
C ASP A 110 2.11 18.00 1.72
N VAL A 111 2.06 17.47 0.50
CA VAL A 111 1.00 17.70 -0.49
C VAL A 111 0.78 16.41 -1.28
N PHE A 112 -0.42 15.82 -1.13
CA PHE A 112 -0.88 14.74 -1.99
C PHE A 112 -1.53 15.30 -3.26
N ALA A 113 -1.31 14.65 -4.39
CA ALA A 113 -1.93 15.01 -5.64
C ALA A 113 -3.42 14.62 -5.66
N ASN A 114 -4.18 15.25 -6.56
CA ASN A 114 -5.63 15.05 -6.68
C ASN A 114 -6.02 13.65 -7.18
N ASP A 115 -5.05 12.89 -7.72
CA ASP A 115 -5.17 11.50 -8.17
C ASP A 115 -4.57 10.50 -7.16
N SER A 116 -3.88 10.95 -6.11
CA SER A 116 -3.20 10.09 -5.13
C SER A 116 -4.14 9.12 -4.40
N PHE A 117 -5.43 9.47 -4.29
CA PHE A 117 -6.43 8.65 -3.60
C PHE A 117 -7.50 8.12 -4.53
N GLN A 118 -7.11 7.69 -5.74
CA GLN A 118 -8.00 7.02 -6.67
C GLN A 118 -8.15 5.52 -6.32
N PRO A 119 -9.33 5.05 -5.85
CA PRO A 119 -9.48 3.70 -5.31
C PRO A 119 -9.15 2.58 -6.32
N ASP A 120 -9.48 2.80 -7.59
CA ASP A 120 -9.26 1.80 -8.65
C ASP A 120 -7.77 1.62 -8.98
N ASN A 121 -6.94 2.60 -8.62
CA ASN A 121 -5.51 2.58 -8.91
C ASN A 121 -4.68 2.17 -7.68
N SER A 122 -5.21 2.33 -6.45
CA SER A 122 -4.43 2.17 -5.21
C SER A 122 -3.57 0.91 -5.16
N LEU A 123 -4.12 -0.26 -5.52
CA LEU A 123 -3.35 -1.51 -5.50
C LEU A 123 -2.49 -1.74 -6.75
N ASN A 124 -2.84 -1.14 -7.88
CA ASN A 124 -2.08 -1.28 -9.12
C ASN A 124 -0.81 -0.44 -9.08
N ASP A 125 -0.91 0.77 -8.54
CA ASP A 125 0.23 1.66 -8.35
C ASP A 125 1.23 1.01 -7.38
N ILE A 126 0.75 0.51 -6.22
CA ILE A 126 1.59 -0.24 -5.27
C ILE A 126 2.30 -1.42 -5.94
N LYS A 127 1.61 -2.21 -6.76
CA LYS A 127 2.23 -3.32 -7.48
C LYS A 127 3.31 -2.86 -8.46
N SER A 128 3.15 -1.69 -9.08
CA SER A 128 4.06 -1.19 -10.10
C SER A 128 5.44 -0.83 -9.53
N TYR A 129 5.48 -0.29 -8.32
CA TYR A 129 6.72 0.12 -7.65
C TYR A 129 7.19 -0.85 -6.55
N ALA A 130 6.40 -1.87 -6.22
CA ALA A 130 6.59 -2.74 -5.06
C ALA A 130 8.00 -3.34 -4.91
N GLN A 131 8.59 -3.80 -6.02
CA GLN A 131 9.92 -4.40 -6.00
C GLN A 131 11.00 -3.37 -5.66
N ASN A 132 10.93 -2.17 -6.25
CA ASN A 132 11.90 -1.11 -6.02
C ASN A 132 11.86 -0.68 -4.56
N THR A 133 10.67 -0.36 -4.05
CA THR A 133 10.44 0.02 -2.65
C THR A 133 10.96 -1.04 -1.67
N TYR A 134 10.74 -2.33 -1.97
CA TYR A 134 11.20 -3.42 -1.11
C TYR A 134 12.72 -3.52 -1.01
N PHE A 135 13.47 -3.34 -2.10
CA PHE A 135 14.93 -3.52 -2.08
C PHE A 135 15.71 -2.23 -1.82
N ASP A 136 15.15 -1.08 -2.13
CA ASP A 136 15.79 0.22 -1.88
C ASP A 136 15.82 0.59 -0.39
N ASN A 137 15.10 -0.16 0.46
CA ASN A 137 15.04 0.06 1.91
C ASN A 137 14.61 1.49 2.28
N SER A 138 13.69 2.06 1.49
CA SER A 138 13.23 3.45 1.60
C SER A 138 12.74 3.84 3.00
N ASP A 139 12.17 2.88 3.74
CA ASP A 139 11.70 3.08 5.11
C ASP A 139 12.34 2.07 6.08
N SER A 140 13.19 2.57 6.97
CA SER A 140 14.00 1.73 7.85
C SER A 140 13.21 0.97 8.91
N GLN A 141 11.98 1.40 9.21
CA GLN A 141 11.26 0.95 10.41
C GLN A 141 10.76 -0.50 10.32
N PHE A 142 10.51 -1.01 9.11
CA PHE A 142 10.00 -2.37 8.89
C PHE A 142 11.02 -3.33 8.28
N ASN A 143 12.24 -2.86 7.99
CA ASN A 143 13.25 -3.65 7.29
C ASN A 143 13.60 -4.94 8.05
N ASN A 144 13.74 -4.87 9.37
CA ASN A 144 14.04 -6.03 10.21
C ASN A 144 12.95 -7.11 10.22
N LEU A 145 11.74 -6.81 9.74
CA LEU A 145 10.60 -7.72 9.67
C LEU A 145 10.42 -8.35 8.28
N LYS A 146 11.22 -7.93 7.29
CA LYS A 146 11.19 -8.54 5.95
C LYS A 146 11.52 -10.02 6.04
N PHE A 147 10.82 -10.82 5.25
CA PHE A 147 11.07 -12.25 5.14
C PHE A 147 12.48 -12.54 4.62
N ILE A 148 13.02 -11.67 3.77
CA ILE A 148 14.42 -11.71 3.31
C ILE A 148 15.12 -10.43 3.76
N ASN A 149 16.14 -10.59 4.59
CA ASN A 149 17.12 -9.54 4.88
C ASN A 149 18.38 -9.81 4.04
N LEU A 150 18.72 -8.89 3.15
CA LEU A 150 19.94 -8.93 2.34
C LEU A 150 21.11 -8.25 3.05
#